data_AF-A0A485AR63-F1
#
_entry.id   AF-A0A485AR63-F1
#
_cell.length_a   1.000
_cell.length_b   1.000
_cell.length_c   1.000
_cell.angle_alpha   90.00
_cell.angle_beta   90.00
_cell.angle_gamma   90.00
#
_symmetry.space_group_name_H-M   'P 1'
#
loop_
_entity.id
_entity.type
_entity.pdbx_description
1 polymer ?
#
loop_
_entity_poly.entity_id
_entity_poly.type
_entity_poly.pdbx_seq_one_letter_code
_entity_poly.pdbx_strand_id
1 'polypeptide(L)' 'MLYPSSSLHCVTPVTRGVRVASFMWIQSMIRDDKRRAMLFELDGTIQSLKNQHGESAEALSLLNLYHNLLREWSEI' A
#
# COMPACT_ATOMS: atom_id res chain seq x y z
N MET A 1 6.78 -9.66 1.66
CA MET A 1 5.41 -10.01 1.23
C MET A 1 4.45 -9.35 2.20
N LEU A 2 3.45 -8.62 1.70
CA LEU A 2 2.41 -7.97 2.50
C LEU A 2 1.07 -8.57 2.08
N TYR A 3 0.23 -8.96 3.03
CA TYR A 3 -1.13 -9.46 2.75
C TYR A 3 -2.08 -9.06 3.89
N PRO A 4 -3.39 -8.95 3.61
CA PRO A 4 -4.38 -8.66 4.65
C PRO A 4 -4.37 -9.76 5.72
N SER A 5 -4.39 -9.38 7.00
CA SER A 5 -4.45 -10.32 8.12
C SER A 5 -5.71 -11.19 8.11
N SER A 6 -6.76 -10.75 7.42
CA SER A 6 -8.00 -11.49 7.16
C SER A 6 -7.87 -12.61 6.15
N SER A 7 -6.75 -12.68 5.40
CA SER A 7 -6.54 -13.72 4.40
C SER A 7 -6.25 -15.07 5.06
N LEU A 8 -7.00 -16.11 4.70
CA LEU A 8 -6.69 -17.47 5.10
C LEU A 8 -5.34 -17.89 4.48
N HIS A 9 -4.39 -18.30 5.31
CA HIS A 9 -3.06 -18.69 4.85
C HIS A 9 -2.49 -19.84 5.69
N CYS A 10 -1.69 -20.68 5.04
CA CYS A 10 -0.99 -21.80 5.66
C CYS A 10 0.38 -21.96 5.00
N VAL A 11 1.40 -22.32 5.77
CA VAL A 11 2.73 -22.67 5.26
C VAL A 11 2.83 -24.19 5.19
N THR A 12 3.09 -24.73 4.00
CA THR A 12 3.25 -26.17 3.81
C THR A 12 4.53 -26.70 4.47
N PRO A 13 4.58 -28.00 4.83
CA PRO A 13 5.76 -28.59 5.47
C PRO A 13 7.04 -28.45 4.62
N VAL A 14 8.16 -28.15 5.27
CA VAL A 14 9.49 -28.15 4.65
C VAL A 14 9.99 -29.59 4.58
N THR A 15 10.12 -30.16 3.37
CA THR A 15 10.49 -31.57 3.19
C THR A 15 12.00 -31.83 3.26
N ARG A 16 12.83 -30.80 3.02
CA ARG A 16 14.30 -30.83 3.16
C ARG A 16 14.83 -29.42 3.48
N GLY A 17 15.88 -29.32 4.29
CA GLY A 17 16.50 -28.04 4.65
C GLY A 17 15.75 -27.28 5.74
N VAL A 18 15.87 -25.95 5.75
CA VAL A 18 15.24 -25.06 6.76
C VAL A 18 14.71 -23.78 6.12
N ARG A 19 13.57 -23.28 6.61
CA ARG A 19 13.01 -21.96 6.25
C ARG A 19 13.02 -21.05 7.46
N VAL A 20 14.02 -20.17 7.55
CA VAL A 20 14.09 -19.13 8.56
C VAL A 20 13.36 -17.89 8.05
N ALA A 21 12.45 -17.33 8.86
CA ALA A 21 11.69 -16.14 8.50
C ALA A 21 11.39 -15.28 9.74
N SER A 22 11.25 -13.98 9.52
CA SER A 22 10.64 -13.05 10.47
C SER A 22 9.26 -12.68 9.93
N PHE A 23 8.24 -12.75 10.78
CA PHE A 23 6.88 -12.34 10.46
C PHE A 23 6.41 -11.32 11.50
N MET A 24 5.54 -10.41 11.09
CA MET A 24 5.02 -9.34 11.94
C MET A 24 3.64 -8.92 11.47
N TRP A 25 2.96 -8.18 12.32
CA TRP A 25 1.76 -7.43 11.97
C TRP A 25 2.05 -5.94 12.10
N ILE A 26 1.43 -5.15 11.24
CA ILE A 26 1.52 -3.69 11.25
C ILE A 26 0.10 -3.16 11.16
N GLN A 27 -0.23 -2.17 11.99
CA GLN A 27 -1.48 -1.45 11.87
C GLN A 27 -1.35 -0.39 10.78
N SER A 28 -2.25 -0.45 9.81
CA SER A 28 -2.37 0.58 8.78
C SER A 28 -3.09 1.81 9.34
N MET A 29 -2.71 3.01 8.91
CA MET A 29 -3.49 4.24 9.14
C MET A 29 -4.86 4.18 8.45
N ILE A 30 -4.97 3.44 7.34
CA ILE A 30 -6.23 3.22 6.62
C ILE A 30 -6.72 1.82 6.93
N ARG A 31 -7.83 1.72 7.67
CA ARG A 31 -8.43 0.46 8.10
C ARG A 31 -8.97 -0.38 6.93
N ASP A 32 -9.69 0.25 6.00
CA ASP A 32 -10.31 -0.44 4.87
C ASP A 32 -9.28 -0.82 3.79
N ASP A 33 -9.23 -2.12 3.46
CA ASP A 33 -8.26 -2.67 2.51
C ASP A 33 -8.42 -2.12 1.09
N LYS A 34 -9.66 -1.85 0.65
CA LYS A 34 -9.93 -1.31 -0.69
C LYS A 34 -9.50 0.15 -0.76
N ARG A 35 -9.80 0.95 0.25
CA ARG A 35 -9.34 2.35 0.35
C ARG A 35 -7.81 2.44 0.33
N ARG A 36 -7.15 1.54 1.06
CA ARG A 36 -5.69 1.46 1.07
C ARG A 36 -5.12 1.06 -0.29
N ALA A 37 -5.73 0.10 -0.98
CA ALA A 37 -5.32 -0.28 -2.33
C ALA A 37 -5.49 0.88 -3.33
N MET A 38 -6.63 1.58 -3.30
CA MET A 38 -6.88 2.76 -4.15
C MET A 38 -5.84 3.86 -3.93
N LEU A 39 -5.48 4.16 -2.69
CA LEU A 39 -4.42 5.14 -2.40
C LEU A 39 -3.05 4.69 -2.90
N PHE A 40 -2.72 3.40 -2.79
CA PHE A 40 -1.48 2.84 -3.31
C PHE A 40 -1.41 2.95 -4.85
N GLU A 41 -2.49 2.64 -5.55
CA GLU A 41 -2.58 2.79 -7.02
C GLU A 41 -2.48 4.25 -7.47
N LEU A 42 -3.14 5.16 -6.74
CA LEU A 42 -3.07 6.60 -7.01
C LEU A 42 -1.66 7.14 -6.84
N ASP A 43 -0.98 6.82 -5.74
CA ASP A 43 0.42 7.22 -5.52
C ASP A 43 1.33 6.68 -6.63
N GLY A 44 1.22 5.39 -6.96
CA GLY A 44 1.98 4.79 -8.06
C GLY A 44 1.76 5.50 -9.41
N THR A 45 0.52 5.91 -9.70
CA THR A 45 0.18 6.66 -10.90
C THR A 45 0.80 8.06 -10.88
N ILE A 46 0.74 8.76 -9.75
CA ILE A 46 1.37 10.08 -9.58
C ILE A 46 2.88 9.98 -9.78
N GLN A 47 3.55 8.99 -9.17
CA GLN A 47 5.00 8.79 -9.33
C GLN A 47 5.36 8.48 -10.79
N SER A 48 4.57 7.66 -11.48
CA SER A 48 4.78 7.36 -12.90
C SER A 48 4.65 8.61 -13.78
N LEU A 49 3.62 9.43 -13.55
CA LEU A 49 3.43 10.70 -14.25
C LEU A 49 4.59 11.67 -14.01
N LYS A 50 5.02 11.81 -12.75
CA LYS A 50 6.19 12.64 -12.39
C LYS A 50 7.46 12.17 -13.10
N ASN A 51 7.67 10.86 -13.21
CA ASN A 51 8.84 10.31 -13.89
C ASN A 51 8.82 10.54 -15.41
N GLN A 52 7.64 10.50 -16.04
CA GLN A 52 7.51 10.66 -17.49
C GLN A 52 7.52 12.12 -17.95
N HIS A 53 6.87 13.00 -17.19
CA HIS A 53 6.61 14.39 -17.61
C HIS A 53 7.29 15.44 -16.73
N GLY A 54 7.98 15.03 -15.66
CA GLY A 54 8.52 15.94 -14.66
C GLY A 54 7.42 16.48 -13.74
N GLU A 55 7.73 17.55 -13.02
CA GLU A 55 6.75 18.20 -12.16
C GLU A 55 5.76 19.04 -12.99
N SER A 56 4.47 18.76 -12.85
CA SER A 56 3.39 19.52 -13.49
C SER A 56 2.34 19.97 -12.47
N ALA A 57 1.54 20.97 -12.83
CA ALA A 57 0.45 21.46 -11.98
C ALA A 57 -0.62 20.38 -11.74
N GLU A 58 -0.87 19.52 -12.73
CA GLU A 58 -1.79 18.38 -12.65
C GLU A 58 -1.27 17.31 -11.70
N ALA A 59 0.02 16.98 -11.78
CA ALA A 59 0.65 16.03 -10.86
C ALA A 59 0.59 16.53 -9.40
N LEU A 60 0.79 17.85 -9.20
CA LEU A 60 0.62 18.48 -7.89
C LEU A 60 -0.84 18.44 -7.41
N SER A 61 -1.81 18.68 -8.31
CA SER A 61 -3.24 18.58 -7.99
C SER A 61 -3.63 17.16 -7.57
N LEU A 62 -3.15 16.14 -8.28
CA LEU A 62 -3.35 14.73 -7.91
C LEU A 62 -2.69 14.38 -6.57
N LEU A 63 -1.49 14.90 -6.31
CA LEU A 63 -0.81 14.73 -5.02
C LEU A 63 -1.62 15.37 -3.87
N ASN A 64 -2.18 16.56 -4.10
CA ASN A 64 -3.08 17.19 -3.13
C ASN A 64 -4.34 16.36 -2.88
N LEU A 65 -4.92 15.77 -3.93
CA LEU A 65 -6.06 14.85 -3.80
C LEU A 65 -5.67 13.60 -2.98
N TYR A 66 -4.51 13.01 -3.25
CA TYR A 66 -3.98 11.88 -2.46
C TYR A 66 -3.90 12.24 -0.97
N HIS A 67 -3.34 13.40 -0.63
CA HIS A 67 -3.25 13.85 0.77
C HIS A 67 -4.60 14.17 1.40
N ASN A 68 -5.57 14.69 0.63
CA ASN A 68 -6.94 14.88 1.09
C ASN A 68 -7.58 13.55 1.49
N LEU A 69 -7.52 12.56 0.60
CA LEU A 69 -8.09 11.22 0.83
C LEU A 69 -7.39 10.50 1.99
N LEU A 70 -6.07 10.62 2.10
CA LEU A 70 -5.31 10.06 3.21
C LEU A 70 -5.80 10.61 4.56
N ARG A 71 -6.01 11.93 4.66
CA ARG A 71 -6.54 12.56 5.88
C ARG A 71 -7.98 12.16 6.18
N GLU A 72 -8.81 11.99 5.16
CA GLU A 72 -10.22 11.63 5.34
C GLU A 72 -10.38 10.18 5.81
N TRP A 73 -9.53 9.28 5.31
CA TRP A 73 -9.63 7.85 5.59
C TRP A 73 -8.69 7.36 6.68
N SER A 74 -7.81 8.23 7.20
CA SER A 74 -6.93 7.88 8.30
C SER A 74 -7.70 7.73 9.62
N GLU A 75 -7.52 6.61 10.28
CA GLU A 75 -7.94 6.35 11.66
C GLU A 75 -6.66 6.33 12.52
N ILE A 76 -6.34 7.46 13.15
CA ILE A 76 -5.20 7.63 14.07
C ILE A 76 -5.70 7.57 15.51
#